data_AF-A0A1M6JDX7-F1
#
_entry.id   AF-A0A1M6JDX7-F1
#
_cell.length_a   1.000
_cell.length_b   1.000
_cell.length_c   1.000
_cell.angle_alpha   90.00
_cell.angle_beta   90.00
_cell.angle_gamma   90.00
#
_symmetry.space_group_name_H-M   'P 1'
#
loop_
_entity.id
_entity.type
_entity.pdbx_description
1 polymer ?
#
loop_
_entity_poly.entity_id
_entity_poly.type
_entity_poly.pdbx_seq_one_letter_code
_entity_poly.pdbx_strand_id
1 'polypeptide(L)' 'MKHRIRALYAKIEDKQKFINRLAEIFDLNPRSIQNHWFGKVFSIPKRYVEQVLLLLEETIQNQIVELTELVNPSQKI' A
#
# COMPACT_ATOMS: atom_id res chain seq x y z
N MET A 1 12.55 -8.05 -5.90
CA MET A 1 11.77 -6.83 -5.56
C MET A 1 10.30 -6.92 -5.97
N LYS A 2 9.97 -7.19 -7.25
CA LYS A 2 8.58 -7.33 -7.74
C LYS A 2 7.73 -8.34 -6.93
N HIS A 3 8.29 -9.48 -6.55
CA HIS A 3 7.60 -10.49 -5.71
C HIS A 3 7.25 -9.98 -4.30
N ARG A 4 8.13 -9.19 -3.67
CA ARG A 4 7.89 -8.59 -2.35
C ARG A 4 6.74 -7.59 -2.41
N ILE A 5 6.76 -6.67 -3.38
CA ILE A 5 5.69 -5.69 -3.58
C ILE A 5 4.35 -6.39 -3.82
N ARG A 6 4.31 -7.45 -4.65
CA ARG A 6 3.09 -8.25 -4.85
C ARG A 6 2.57 -8.86 -3.56
N ALA A 7 3.47 -9.48 -2.79
CA ALA A 7 3.11 -10.13 -1.54
C ALA A 7 2.58 -9.12 -0.51
N LEU A 8 3.19 -7.94 -0.41
CA LEU A 8 2.73 -6.88 0.49
C LEU A 8 1.41 -6.27 0.02
N TYR A 9 1.27 -5.94 -1.26
CA TYR A 9 0.02 -5.41 -1.81
C TYR A 9 -1.16 -6.37 -1.65
N ALA A 10 -0.92 -7.69 -1.67
CA ALA A 10 -1.94 -8.68 -1.38
C ALA A 10 -2.47 -8.64 0.06
N LYS A 11 -1.70 -8.09 1.01
CA LYS A 11 -2.06 -7.93 2.43
C LYS A 11 -2.75 -6.60 2.75
N ILE A 12 -2.82 -5.68 1.78
CA ILE A 12 -3.55 -4.43 1.94
C ILE A 12 -5.04 -4.75 1.92
N GLU A 13 -5.74 -4.31 2.97
CA GLU A 13 -7.17 -4.53 3.13
C GLU A 13 -7.96 -3.63 2.18
N ASP A 14 -7.77 -2.32 2.30
CA ASP A 14 -8.36 -1.34 1.39
C ASP A 14 -7.38 -0.91 0.30
N LYS A 15 -7.37 -1.71 -0.78
CA LYS A 15 -6.54 -1.45 -1.97
C LYS A 15 -6.89 -0.13 -2.66
N GLN A 16 -8.16 0.27 -2.64
CA GLN A 16 -8.59 1.49 -3.32
C GLN A 16 -8.07 2.72 -2.59
N LYS A 17 -8.17 2.73 -1.25
CA LYS A 17 -7.59 3.79 -0.41
C LYS A 17 -6.08 3.88 -0.60
N PHE A 18 -5.38 2.75 -0.64
CA PHE A 18 -3.94 2.73 -0.90
C PHE A 18 -3.59 3.30 -2.29
N ILE A 19 -4.32 2.90 -3.35
CA ILE A 19 -4.11 3.42 -4.70
C ILE A 19 -4.35 4.94 -4.76
N ASN A 20 -5.39 5.44 -4.10
CA ASN A 20 -5.68 6.87 -4.04
C ASN A 20 -4.56 7.63 -3.31
N ARG A 21 -4.04 7.09 -2.20
CA ARG A 21 -2.87 7.65 -1.50
C ARG A 21 -1.64 7.75 -2.40
N LEU A 22 -1.35 6.70 -3.19
CA LEU A 22 -0.24 6.74 -4.15
C LEU A 22 -0.48 7.77 -5.27
N ALA A 23 -1.72 7.88 -5.75
CA ALA A 23 -2.10 8.86 -6.75
C ALA A 23 -1.86 10.30 -6.26
N GLU A 24 -2.21 10.60 -5.01
CA GLU A 24 -1.96 11.89 -4.37
C GLU A 24 -0.46 12.17 -4.18
N ILE A 25 0.30 11.21 -3.63
CA ILE A 25 1.74 11.38 -3.35
C ILE A 25 2.55 11.60 -4.63
N PHE A 26 2.22 10.87 -5.70
CA PHE A 26 3.00 10.91 -6.94
C PHE A 26 2.41 11.84 -8.01
N ASP A 27 1.28 12.51 -7.71
CA ASP A 27 0.50 13.31 -8.67
C ASP A 27 0.19 12.52 -9.96
N LEU A 28 -0.40 11.33 -9.78
CA LEU A 28 -0.71 10.39 -10.86
C LEU A 28 -2.19 10.04 -10.87
N ASN A 29 -2.68 9.61 -12.04
CA ASN A 29 -4.05 9.11 -12.13
C ASN A 29 -4.20 7.75 -11.40
N PRO A 30 -5.16 7.58 -10.47
CA PRO A 30 -5.34 6.36 -9.70
C PRO A 30 -5.68 5.15 -10.57
N ARG A 31 -6.45 5.34 -11.66
CA ARG A 31 -6.75 4.27 -12.63
C ARG A 31 -5.49 3.80 -13.35
N SER A 32 -4.54 4.70 -13.60
CA SER A 32 -3.25 4.32 -14.20
C SER A 32 -2.42 3.45 -13.25
N ILE A 33 -2.36 3.82 -11.96
CA ILE A 33 -1.70 3.03 -10.93
C ILE A 33 -2.37 1.65 -10.81
N GLN A 34 -3.69 1.61 -10.70
CA GLN A 34 -4.46 0.37 -10.59
C GLN A 34 -4.18 -0.59 -11.75
N ASN A 35 -4.25 -0.10 -12.99
CA ASN A 35 -4.16 -0.96 -14.17
C ASN A 35 -2.72 -1.35 -14.52
N HIS A 36 -1.76 -0.44 -14.34
CA HIS A 36 -0.37 -0.67 -14.76
C HIS A 36 0.49 -1.19 -13.63
N TRP A 37 0.45 -0.55 -12.46
CA TRP A 37 1.38 -0.84 -11.37
C TRP A 37 0.95 -2.10 -10.61
N PHE A 38 -0.34 -2.23 -10.35
CA PHE A 38 -0.91 -3.33 -9.56
C PHE A 38 -1.88 -4.23 -10.35
N GLY A 39 -2.05 -3.98 -11.65
CA GLY A 39 -2.86 -4.80 -12.54
C GLY A 39 -2.07 -5.98 -13.11
N LYS A 40 -2.57 -6.57 -14.21
CA LYS A 40 -2.00 -7.78 -14.84
C LYS A 40 -0.52 -7.60 -15.21
N VAL A 41 -0.15 -6.43 -15.74
CA VAL A 41 1.21 -6.11 -16.19
C VAL A 41 2.17 -6.01 -14.99
N PHE A 42 1.68 -5.42 -13.89
CA PHE A 42 2.43 -5.16 -12.67
C PHE A 42 3.78 -4.49 -12.96
N SER A 43 3.72 -3.27 -13.46
CA SER A 43 4.87 -2.47 -13.88
C SER A 43 4.88 -1.15 -13.13
N ILE A 44 5.73 -1.08 -12.12
CA ILE A 44 6.02 0.15 -11.38
C ILE A 44 7.27 0.78 -11.99
N PRO A 45 7.25 2.05 -12.41
CA PRO A 45 8.44 2.74 -12.91
C PRO A 45 9.57 2.69 -11.87
N LYS A 46 10.81 2.40 -12.31
CA LYS A 46 11.98 2.20 -11.43
C LYS A 46 12.14 3.30 -10.37
N ARG A 47 11.91 4.57 -10.76
CA ARG A 47 12.01 5.74 -9.88
C ARG A 47 11.05 5.74 -8.68
N TYR A 48 9.98 4.95 -8.72
CA TYR A 48 8.97 4.87 -7.67
C TYR A 48 9.04 3.58 -6.85
N VAL A 49 9.84 2.59 -7.27
CA VAL A 49 9.80 1.25 -6.68
C VAL A 49 10.12 1.25 -5.18
N GLU A 50 11.13 2.00 -4.76
CA GLU A 50 11.53 2.07 -3.35
C GLU A 50 10.48 2.79 -2.50
N GLN A 51 9.94 3.91 -2.99
CA GLN A 51 8.90 4.66 -2.27
C GLN A 51 7.60 3.86 -2.16
N VAL A 52 7.19 3.17 -3.22
CA VAL A 52 6.03 2.27 -3.19
C VAL A 52 6.23 1.15 -2.18
N LEU A 53 7.44 0.59 -2.07
CA LEU A 53 7.74 -0.43 -1.08
C LEU A 53 7.60 0.09 0.35
N LEU A 54 8.15 1.27 0.64
CA LEU A 54 8.04 1.91 1.95
C LEU A 54 6.58 2.18 2.32
N LEU A 55 5.80 2.73 1.39
CA LEU A 55 4.39 3.04 1.62
C LEU A 55 3.55 1.77 1.84
N LEU A 56 3.88 0.65 1.19
CA LEU A 56 3.24 -0.64 1.45
C LEU A 56 3.53 -1.13 2.87
N GLU A 57 4.78 -1.05 3.30
CA GLU A 57 5.21 -1.51 4.62
C GLU A 57 4.59 -0.67 5.73
N GLU A 58 4.60 0.66 5.57
CA GLU A 58 3.92 1.59 6.46
C GLU A 58 2.42 1.30 6.55
N THR A 59 1.75 1.07 5.41
CA THR A 59 0.30 0.81 5.40
C THR A 59 -0.04 -0.49 6.13
N ILE A 60 0.76 -1.55 5.92
CA ILE A 60 0.59 -2.82 6.63
C ILE A 60 0.84 -2.64 8.14
N GLN A 61 1.86 -1.88 8.52
CA GLN A 61 2.15 -1.61 9.92
C GLN A 61 0.99 -0.87 10.60
N ASN A 62 0.42 0.14 9.95
CA ASN A 62 -0.73 0.88 10.48
C ASN A 62 -1.96 -0.02 10.62
N GLN A 63 -2.24 -0.87 9.63
CA GLN A 63 -3.31 -1.88 9.74
C GLN A 63 -3.10 -2.81 10.95
N ILE A 64 -1.87 -3.25 11.22
CA ILE A 64 -1.56 -4.11 12.39
C ILE A 64 -1.76 -3.35 13.71
N VAL A 65 -1.35 -2.08 13.79
CA VAL A 65 -1.55 -1.24 14.97
C VAL A 65 -3.04 -1.04 15.23
N GLU A 66 -3.81 -0.66 14.21
CA GLU A 66 -5.26 -0.51 14.29
C GLU A 66 -5.94 -1.80 14.78
N LEU A 67 -5.58 -2.95 14.23
CA LEU A 67 -6.09 -4.25 14.69
C LEU A 67 -5.71 -4.56 16.15
N THR A 68 -4.49 -4.21 16.55
CA THR A 68 -4.01 -4.44 17.93
C THR A 68 -4.79 -3.58 18.93
N GLU A 69 -5.05 -2.32 18.58
CA GLU A 69 -5.87 -1.41 19.39
C GLU A 69 -7.32 -1.89 19.53
N LEU A 70 -7.89 -2.47 18.47
CA LEU A 70 -9.24 -3.04 18.49
C LEU A 70 -9.34 -4.28 19.38
N VAL A 71 -8.27 -5.10 19.44
CA VAL A 71 -8.23 -6.31 20.27
C VAL A 71 -7.90 -5.98 21.74
N ASN A 72 -7.13 -4.92 22.01
CA ASN A 72 -6.73 -4.51 23.36
C ASN A 72 -7.08 -3.03 23.66
N PRO A 73 -8.36 -2.68 23.77
CA PRO A 73 -8.81 -1.29 23.92
C PRO A 73 -8.35 -0.62 25.23
N SER A 74 -7.94 -1.39 26.25
CA SER A 74 -7.55 -0.90 27.58
C SER A 74 -6.14 -0.31 27.69
N GLN A 75 -5.37 -0.24 26.59
CA GLN A 75 -4.00 0.32 26.60
C GLN A 75 -3.92 1.81 26.20
N LYS A 76 -5.06 2.49 25.99
CA LYS A 76 -5.10 3.96 25.91
C LYS A 76 -5.05 4.52 27.33
N ILE A 77 -3.82 4.77 27.82
CA ILE A 77 -3.54 5.61 28.99
C ILE A 77 -3.38 7.05 28.52
#